data_AF-A0A396Z8R8-F1
#
_entry.id   AF-A0A396Z8R8-F1
#
_cell.length_a   1.000
_cell.length_b   1.000
_cell.length_c   1.000
_cell.angle_alpha   90.00
_cell.angle_beta   90.00
_cell.angle_gamma   90.00
#
_symmetry.space_group_name_H-M   'P 1'
#
loop_
_entity.id
_entity.type
_entity.pdbx_description
1 polymer ?
#
loop_
_entity_poly.entity_id
_entity_poly.type
_entity_poly.pdbx_seq_one_letter_code
_entity_poly.pdbx_strand_id
1 'polypeptide(L)'
;MNLNNKKSRILYSCFAFFLLQYSNCTATSEPALLFSYNAQHLLSKSNGTLISSARVLKKGESCAYAISFFHYNTAYRGPKNSVAEIAKDFGIEKIAVVDYSSFSFLGPIFYKNCVVVWGE
;
A
#
# COMPACT_ATOMS: atom_id res chain seq x y z
N MET A 1 -12.77 -47.42 -18.84
CA MET A 1 -12.71 -45.95 -18.78
C MET A 1 -11.34 -45.52 -19.30
N ASN A 2 -11.29 -44.83 -20.44
CA ASN A 2 -10.11 -44.75 -21.32
C ASN A 2 -8.95 -43.94 -20.69
N LEU A 3 -7.73 -44.50 -20.64
CA LEU A 3 -6.56 -43.91 -19.94
C LEU A 3 -6.20 -42.50 -20.46
N ASN A 4 -6.42 -42.26 -21.76
CA ASN A 4 -6.21 -40.97 -22.41
C ASN A 4 -7.12 -39.86 -21.86
N ASN A 5 -8.34 -40.21 -21.44
CA ASN A 5 -9.30 -39.25 -20.92
C ASN A 5 -8.90 -38.79 -19.50
N LYS A 6 -8.21 -39.65 -18.73
CA LYS A 6 -7.71 -39.30 -17.39
C LYS A 6 -6.50 -38.36 -17.43
N LYS A 7 -5.55 -38.60 -18.35
CA LYS A 7 -4.40 -37.69 -18.58
C LYS A 7 -4.86 -36.31 -19.08
N SER A 8 -5.82 -36.30 -20.00
CA SER A 8 -6.38 -35.05 -20.55
C SER A 8 -7.06 -34.21 -19.46
N ARG A 9 -7.84 -34.82 -18.56
CA ARG A 9 -8.48 -34.11 -17.43
C ARG A 9 -7.47 -33.54 -16.43
N ILE A 10 -6.38 -34.25 -16.14
CA ILE A 10 -5.32 -33.75 -15.26
C ILE A 10 -4.61 -32.55 -15.92
N LEU A 11 -4.33 -32.65 -17.22
CA LEU A 11 -3.71 -31.56 -17.97
C LEU A 11 -4.58 -30.30 -17.99
N TYR A 12 -5.89 -30.44 -18.25
CA TYR A 12 -6.83 -29.32 -18.21
C TYR A 12 -6.98 -28.74 -16.79
N SER A 13 -6.94 -29.58 -15.75
CA SER A 13 -7.00 -29.13 -14.36
C SER A 13 -5.75 -28.33 -13.98
N CYS A 14 -4.56 -28.76 -14.39
CA CYS A 14 -3.32 -28.02 -14.16
C CYS A 14 -3.30 -26.69 -14.93
N PHE A 15 -3.77 -26.69 -16.19
CA PHE A 15 -3.84 -25.49 -17.00
C PHE A 15 -4.83 -24.45 -16.45
N ALA A 16 -5.99 -24.89 -15.94
CA ALA A 16 -6.94 -24.02 -15.29
C ALA A 16 -6.39 -23.39 -13.99
N PHE A 17 -5.63 -24.15 -13.19
CA PHE A 17 -5.00 -23.64 -11.97
C PHE A 17 -3.91 -22.60 -12.27
N PHE A 18 -3.16 -22.79 -13.37
CA PHE A 18 -2.14 -21.85 -13.82
C PHE A 18 -2.75 -20.52 -14.31
N LEU A 19 -3.89 -20.57 -15.00
CA LEU A 19 -4.60 -19.37 -15.47
C LEU A 19 -5.21 -18.55 -14.32
N LEU A 20 -5.59 -19.17 -13.20
CA LEU A 20 -6.13 -18.48 -12.02
C LEU A 20 -5.08 -17.63 -11.28
N GLN A 21 -3.79 -17.87 -11.49
CA GLN A 21 -2.70 -17.07 -10.88
C GLN A 21 -2.48 -15.73 -11.60
N TYR A 22 -3.03 -15.54 -12.81
CA TYR A 22 -2.86 -14.30 -13.58
C TYR A 22 -3.98 -13.28 -13.38
N SER A 23 -5.07 -13.64 -12.67
CA SER A 23 -6.26 -12.78 -12.63
C SER A 23 -6.28 -11.72 -11.54
N ASN A 24 -5.23 -11.55 -10.73
CA ASN A 24 -5.21 -10.50 -9.71
C ASN A 24 -3.84 -9.83 -9.57
N CYS A 25 -3.47 -8.97 -10.52
CA CYS A 25 -2.61 -7.82 -10.23
C CYS A 25 -3.44 -6.78 -9.45
N THR A 26 -3.91 -7.11 -8.25
CA THR A 26 -4.28 -6.07 -7.31
C THR A 26 -2.97 -5.53 -6.78
N ALA A 27 -2.53 -4.38 -7.32
CA ALA A 27 -1.45 -3.57 -6.77
C ALA A 27 -1.86 -2.95 -5.42
N THR A 28 -2.43 -3.76 -4.53
CA THR A 28 -2.42 -3.49 -3.11
C THR A 28 -1.07 -3.97 -2.63
N SER A 29 -0.38 -3.14 -1.84
CA SER A 29 0.92 -3.51 -1.27
C SER A 29 0.72 -4.69 -0.31
N GLU A 30 0.72 -5.92 -0.82
CA GLU A 30 0.80 -7.11 0.02
C GLU A 30 2.11 -7.03 0.82
N PRO A 31 2.06 -7.23 2.15
CA PRO A 31 3.26 -7.22 2.96
C PRO A 31 4.18 -8.34 2.50
N ALA A 32 5.42 -8.00 2.16
CA ALA A 32 6.39 -9.01 1.75
C ALA A 32 6.70 -9.97 2.91
N LEU A 33 7.00 -11.23 2.59
CA LEU A 33 7.19 -12.30 3.57
C LEU A 33 8.22 -11.97 4.66
N LEU A 34 9.27 -11.22 4.32
CA LEU A 34 10.37 -10.87 5.25
C LEU A 34 10.51 -9.36 5.45
N PHE A 35 10.59 -8.59 4.37
CA PHE A 35 10.81 -7.16 4.42
C PHE A 35 10.24 -6.48 3.17
N SER A 36 9.49 -5.40 3.35
CA SER A 36 9.07 -4.52 2.26
C SER A 36 9.15 -3.07 2.70
N TYR A 37 9.66 -2.22 1.82
CA TYR A 37 9.57 -0.77 1.93
C TYR A 37 9.11 -0.22 0.60
N ASN A 38 7.95 0.45 0.58
CA ASN A 38 7.42 1.10 -0.61
C ASN A 38 7.16 2.57 -0.29
N ALA A 39 7.46 3.43 -1.24
CA ALA A 39 7.07 4.83 -1.23
C ALA A 39 6.37 5.12 -2.56
N GLN A 40 5.17 5.65 -2.50
CA GLN A 40 4.33 5.94 -3.66
C GLN A 40 3.86 7.39 -3.56
N HIS A 41 4.09 8.15 -4.64
CA HIS A 41 3.53 9.49 -4.77
C HIS A 41 2.04 9.36 -5.15
N LEU A 42 1.13 9.93 -4.35
CA LEU A 42 -0.26 10.05 -4.80
C LEU A 42 -0.38 11.27 -5.70
N LEU A 43 -0.44 11.01 -7.00
CA LEU A 43 -0.94 11.98 -7.96
C LEU A 43 -2.44 12.15 -7.68
N SER A 44 -2.78 13.16 -6.90
CA SER A 44 -4.18 13.51 -6.62
C SER A 44 -4.90 13.67 -7.95
N LYS A 45 -5.92 12.84 -8.22
CA LYS A 45 -6.70 12.80 -9.47
C LYS A 45 -7.54 14.08 -9.61
N SER A 46 -6.88 15.21 -9.73
CA SER A 46 -7.43 16.53 -10.01
C SER A 46 -6.91 16.92 -11.39
N ASN A 47 -7.85 17.18 -12.29
CA ASN A 47 -7.65 17.43 -13.71
C ASN A 47 -6.41 18.30 -14.01
N GLY A 48 -5.42 17.70 -14.67
CA GLY A 48 -4.46 18.39 -15.54
C GLY A 48 -3.69 19.56 -14.93
N THR A 49 -2.87 19.33 -13.90
CA THR A 49 -1.60 20.03 -13.57
C THR A 49 -1.10 19.51 -12.22
N LEU A 50 -0.43 18.36 -12.24
CA LEU A 50 -0.07 17.59 -11.04
C LEU A 50 1.23 18.03 -10.33
N ILE A 51 1.83 19.14 -10.77
CA ILE A 51 2.92 19.78 -10.03
C ILE A 51 2.32 21.02 -9.38
N SER A 52 1.90 20.89 -8.11
CA SER A 52 1.61 22.05 -7.29
C SER A 52 2.86 22.93 -7.28
N SER A 53 2.74 24.21 -7.65
CA SER A 53 3.86 25.16 -7.69
C SER A 53 4.35 25.58 -6.29
N ALA A 54 3.80 24.97 -5.23
CA ALA A 54 4.20 25.20 -3.87
C ALA A 54 5.62 24.68 -3.61
N ARG A 55 6.39 25.43 -2.84
CA ARG A 55 7.75 25.05 -2.46
C ARG A 55 7.69 23.97 -1.38
N VAL A 56 8.62 23.01 -1.43
CA VAL A 56 8.77 22.02 -0.36
C VAL A 56 9.68 22.60 0.72
N LEU A 57 9.09 23.21 1.76
CA LEU A 57 9.82 23.80 2.90
C LEU A 57 9.63 22.98 4.18
N LYS A 58 8.48 22.34 4.34
CA LYS A 58 8.06 21.59 5.52
C LYS A 58 7.58 20.20 5.14
N LYS A 59 7.76 19.27 6.09
CA LYS A 59 7.33 17.87 6.01
C LYS A 59 6.46 17.56 7.22
N GLY A 60 5.24 17.11 6.97
CA GLY A 60 4.35 16.53 7.98
C GLY A 60 4.16 15.05 7.70
N GLU A 61 4.13 14.22 8.73
CA GLU A 61 3.85 12.79 8.56
C GLU A 61 2.88 12.27 9.62
N SER A 62 2.08 11.31 9.20
CA SER A 62 1.12 10.61 10.06
C SER A 62 1.16 9.14 9.73
N CYS A 63 1.60 8.35 10.71
CA CYS A 63 1.80 6.91 10.54
C CYS A 63 0.77 6.13 11.32
N ALA A 64 0.09 5.24 10.62
CA ALA A 64 -0.55 4.08 11.21
C ALA A 64 0.49 2.97 11.37
N TYR A 65 0.53 2.34 12.54
CA TYR A 65 1.26 1.10 12.70
C TYR A 65 0.33 0.06 13.31
N ALA A 66 0.51 -1.18 12.88
CA ALA A 66 -0.03 -2.29 13.63
C ALA A 66 0.96 -3.43 13.79
N ILE A 67 0.83 -4.07 14.96
CA ILE A 67 1.60 -5.23 15.35
C ILE A 67 0.62 -6.40 15.46
N SER A 68 0.70 -7.34 14.53
CA SER A 68 -0.06 -8.57 14.58
C SER A 68 0.82 -9.67 15.19
N PHE A 69 0.32 -10.34 16.23
CA PHE A 69 0.96 -11.54 16.75
C PHE A 69 -0.06 -12.68 16.63
N PHE A 70 0.26 -13.71 15.83
CA PHE A 70 -0.63 -14.83 15.55
C PHE A 70 -2.08 -14.42 15.19
N HIS A 71 -2.22 -13.51 14.21
CA HIS A 71 -3.51 -12.99 13.73
C HIS A 71 -4.31 -12.12 14.72
N TYR A 72 -3.75 -11.81 15.89
CA TYR A 72 -4.33 -10.85 16.83
C TYR A 72 -3.63 -9.49 16.69
N ASN A 73 -4.39 -8.44 16.39
CA ASN A 73 -3.85 -7.07 16.32
C ASN A 73 -3.63 -6.56 17.75
N THR A 74 -2.41 -6.69 18.25
CA THR A 74 -2.05 -6.38 19.65
C THR A 74 -1.83 -4.90 19.91
N ALA A 75 -1.43 -4.15 18.88
CA ALA A 75 -1.31 -2.71 18.92
C ALA A 75 -1.74 -2.15 17.58
N TYR A 76 -2.73 -1.26 17.57
CA TYR A 76 -3.16 -0.50 16.39
C TYR A 76 -3.17 0.97 16.76
N ARG A 77 -2.36 1.77 16.07
CA ARG A 77 -2.49 3.22 16.07
C ARG A 77 -3.04 3.63 14.71
N GLY A 78 -4.25 4.18 14.69
CA GLY A 78 -4.87 4.67 13.47
C GLY A 78 -4.07 5.84 12.87
N PRO A 79 -4.08 6.00 11.54
CA PRO A 79 -3.54 7.20 10.92
C PRO A 79 -4.42 8.40 11.31
N LYS A 80 -3.85 9.61 11.33
CA LYS A 80 -4.68 10.83 11.28
C LYS A 80 -5.54 10.79 10.01
N ASN A 81 -6.80 11.19 10.15
CA ASN A 81 -7.84 10.88 9.17
C ASN A 81 -7.81 11.77 7.93
N SER A 82 -7.07 12.87 7.92
CA SER A 82 -7.01 13.77 6.76
C SER A 82 -5.65 14.41 6.50
N VAL A 83 -5.32 14.57 5.22
CA VAL A 83 -4.13 15.32 4.75
C VAL A 83 -4.15 16.77 5.26
N ALA A 84 -5.33 17.39 5.33
CA ALA A 84 -5.50 18.76 5.81
C ALA A 84 -5.18 18.91 7.31
N GLU A 85 -5.52 17.91 8.13
CA GLU A 85 -5.17 17.89 9.56
C GLU A 85 -3.66 17.73 9.76
N ILE A 86 -3.02 16.88 8.96
CA ILE A 86 -1.55 16.75 8.95
C ILE A 86 -0.92 18.08 8.53
N ALA A 87 -1.42 18.71 7.46
CA ALA A 87 -0.91 20.00 7.02
C ALA A 87 -1.05 21.06 8.12
N LYS A 88 -2.20 21.13 8.79
CA LYS A 88 -2.46 22.07 9.89
C LYS A 88 -1.52 21.87 11.08
N ASP A 89 -1.33 20.62 11.52
CA ASP A 89 -0.51 20.31 12.70
C ASP A 89 0.98 20.59 12.47
N PHE A 90 1.43 20.47 11.22
CA PHE A 90 2.81 20.74 10.82
C PHE A 90 2.98 22.14 10.22
N GLY A 91 1.95 23.00 10.28
CA GLY A 91 1.99 24.38 9.82
C GLY A 91 2.27 24.53 8.32
N ILE A 92 1.79 23.59 7.51
CA ILE A 92 1.84 23.61 6.05
C ILE A 92 0.59 24.32 5.54
N GLU A 93 0.76 25.49 4.95
CA GLU A 93 -0.30 26.31 4.39
C GLU A 93 -0.65 25.89 2.96
N LYS A 94 0.35 25.46 2.17
CA LYS A 94 0.13 24.95 0.81
C LYS A 94 0.77 23.59 0.62
N ILE A 95 -0.05 22.63 0.21
CA ILE A 95 0.39 21.26 -0.08
C ILE A 95 1.04 21.25 -1.47
N ALA A 96 2.30 20.84 -1.52
CA ALA A 96 3.04 20.58 -2.75
C ALA A 96 2.80 19.15 -3.23
N VAL A 97 3.05 18.17 -2.36
CA VAL A 97 3.01 16.74 -2.70
C VAL A 97 2.50 15.92 -1.51
N VAL A 98 1.78 14.85 -1.80
CA VAL A 98 1.35 13.86 -0.81
C VAL A 98 1.90 12.48 -1.19
N ASP A 99 2.66 11.90 -0.27
CA ASP A 99 3.30 10.61 -0.45
C ASP A 99 2.75 9.59 0.54
N TYR A 100 2.71 8.34 0.11
CA TYR A 100 2.36 7.21 0.94
C TYR A 100 3.59 6.33 1.08
N SER A 101 4.00 6.08 2.32
CA SER A 101 5.09 5.16 2.63
C SER A 101 4.51 3.95 3.36
N SER A 102 4.79 2.75 2.88
CA SER A 102 4.47 1.51 3.58
C SER A 102 5.76 0.76 3.91
N PHE A 103 5.83 0.29 5.15
CA PHE A 103 6.91 -0.54 5.64
C PHE A 103 6.30 -1.79 6.26
N SER A 104 6.82 -2.95 5.93
CA SER A 104 6.46 -4.22 6.56
C SER A 104 7.68 -5.03 6.89
N PHE A 105 7.63 -5.72 8.01
CA PHE A 105 8.67 -6.60 8.50
C PHE A 105 8.03 -7.88 9.05
N LEU A 106 8.60 -9.02 8.66
CA LEU A 106 8.07 -10.36 8.98
C LEU A 106 6.59 -10.50 8.56
N GLY A 107 6.28 -10.24 7.28
CA GLY A 107 4.94 -10.42 6.72
C GLY A 107 3.86 -9.70 7.54
N PRO A 108 2.92 -10.43 8.19
CA PRO A 108 1.82 -9.82 8.94
C PRO A 108 2.23 -9.24 10.29
N ILE A 109 3.45 -9.49 10.79
CA ILE A 109 3.81 -9.18 12.18
C ILE A 109 3.88 -7.69 12.43
N PHE A 110 4.56 -6.96 11.56
CA PHE A 110 4.69 -5.51 11.68
C PHE A 110 4.39 -4.85 10.35
N TYR A 111 3.44 -3.92 10.36
CA TYR A 111 3.25 -2.99 9.26
C TYR A 111 3.12 -1.56 9.76
N LYS A 112 3.67 -0.64 8.98
CA LYS A 112 3.66 0.80 9.21
C LYS A 112 3.30 1.49 7.90
N ASN A 113 2.14 2.12 7.86
CA ASN A 113 1.65 2.88 6.72
C ASN A 113 1.60 4.36 7.10
N CYS A 114 2.33 5.20 6.39
CA CYS A 114 2.41 6.63 6.65
C CYS A 114 1.90 7.43 5.46
N VAL A 115 1.16 8.48 5.77
CA VAL A 115 0.87 9.58 4.85
C VAL A 115 1.86 10.69 5.16
N VAL A 116 2.60 11.13 4.15
CA VAL A 116 3.59 12.20 4.24
C VAL A 116 3.12 13.35 3.37
N VAL A 117 3.09 14.55 3.94
CA VAL A 117 2.65 15.78 3.29
C VAL A 117 3.82 16.73 3.23
N TRP A 118 4.09 17.23 2.03
CA TRP A 118 5.17 18.17 1.75
C TRP A 118 4.57 19.49 1.29
N GLY A 119 5.12 20.62 1.75
CA GLY A 119 4.60 21.93 1.38
C GLY A 119 5.32 23.12 2.04
N GLU A 120 4.75 24.31 1.91
CA GLU A 120 5.21 25.56 2.54
C GLU A 120 4.35 25.98 3.72
#